data_AF-A0A2E5X0R2-F1
#
_entry.id   AF-A0A2E5X0R2-F1
#
_cell.length_a   1.000
_cell.length_b   1.000
_cell.length_c   1.000
_cell.angle_alpha   90.00
_cell.angle_beta   90.00
_cell.angle_gamma   90.00
#
_symmetry.space_group_name_H-M   'P 1'
#
loop_
_entity.id
_entity.type
_entity.pdbx_description
1 polymer ?
#
loop_
_entity_poly.entity_id
_entity_poly.type
_entity_poly.pdbx_seq_one_letter_code
_entity_poly.pdbx_strand_id
1 'polypeptide(L)'
;MNRIIGLCFFIMFISCSPSPKTPEGLLKMVIKDVASKELEKSYFLKHTTGELREAIDSMSEEEVAKSDLLKSISGTRTKILNETCQGNSCSITYIVSYKSSKQPKVSFSTETKKIAQFEKMEDGWKISKITHLKTFHEANEPINALEEN
;
A
#
# COMPACT_ATOMS: atom_id res chain seq x y z
N MET A 1 56.55 12.57 -2.99
CA MET A 1 55.79 13.82 -2.77
C MET A 1 54.97 14.03 -4.03
N ASN A 2 53.67 13.73 -4.19
CA ASN A 2 52.50 13.54 -3.32
C ASN A 2 51.59 12.54 -4.06
N ARG A 3 51.40 11.29 -3.64
CA ARG A 3 50.39 10.79 -2.69
C ARG A 3 49.09 11.60 -2.59
N ILE A 4 48.01 10.94 -3.04
CA ILE A 4 46.61 11.08 -2.61
C ILE A 4 45.89 12.30 -3.23
N ILE A 5 45.58 12.19 -4.53
CA ILE A 5 44.55 13.00 -5.18
C ILE A 5 43.19 12.40 -4.80
N GLY A 6 42.62 12.94 -3.72
CA GLY A 6 41.22 13.37 -3.67
C GLY A 6 40.12 12.34 -3.97
N LEU A 7 40.22 11.14 -3.40
CA LEU A 7 39.17 10.12 -3.30
C LEU A 7 38.01 10.58 -2.36
N CYS A 8 37.37 11.73 -2.61
CA CYS A 8 36.47 12.37 -1.64
C CYS A 8 35.15 12.90 -2.21
N PHE A 9 34.58 12.29 -3.26
CA PHE A 9 33.26 12.70 -3.75
C PHE A 9 32.37 11.51 -4.13
N PHE A 10 32.20 10.56 -3.21
CA PHE A 10 31.21 9.49 -3.36
C PHE A 10 30.67 9.02 -2.01
N ILE A 11 30.31 9.96 -1.13
CA ILE A 11 29.37 9.65 -0.05
C ILE A 11 27.99 9.89 -0.66
N MET A 12 27.51 8.89 -1.38
CA MET A 12 26.09 8.81 -1.74
C MET A 12 25.28 9.01 -0.47
N PHE A 13 24.39 10.00 -0.52
CA PHE A 13 23.36 10.22 0.47
C PHE A 13 22.57 8.92 0.67
N ILE A 14 22.89 8.18 1.73
CA ILE A 14 22.05 7.09 2.21
C ILE A 14 20.79 7.78 2.74
N SER A 15 19.81 8.00 1.86
CA SER A 15 18.47 8.42 2.24
C SER A 15 17.79 7.26 2.95
N CYS A 16 18.21 7.03 4.19
CA CYS A 16 17.50 6.18 5.12
C CYS A 16 16.27 6.97 5.58
N SER A 17 15.22 6.94 4.76
CA SER A 17 13.89 7.34 5.24
C SER A 17 13.55 6.43 6.41
N PRO A 18 13.23 6.97 7.60
CA PRO A 18 12.96 6.14 8.76
C PRO A 18 11.75 5.24 8.46
N SER A 19 11.98 3.93 8.43
CA SER A 19 10.91 2.95 8.30
C SER A 19 9.88 3.17 9.41
N PRO A 20 8.57 3.02 9.12
CA PRO A 20 7.54 3.20 10.13
C PRO A 20 7.77 2.26 11.31
N LYS A 21 7.72 2.81 12.52
CA LYS A 21 8.07 2.10 13.76
C LYS A 21 6.98 1.13 14.24
N THR A 22 5.76 1.26 13.70
CA THR A 22 4.59 0.46 14.08
C THR A 22 3.91 -0.14 12.84
N PRO A 23 3.25 -1.30 12.95
CA PRO A 23 2.50 -1.91 11.85
C PRO A 23 1.35 -1.02 11.38
N GLU A 24 0.64 -0.35 12.30
CA GLU A 24 -0.38 0.65 11.95
C GLU A 24 0.20 1.82 11.15
N GLY A 25 1.39 2.30 11.56
CA GLY A 25 2.09 3.38 10.87
C GLY A 25 2.48 2.98 9.44
N LEU A 26 2.96 1.74 9.26
CA LEU A 26 3.25 1.19 7.94
C LEU A 26 1.99 1.09 7.09
N LEU A 27 0.91 0.55 7.66
CA LEU A 27 -0.36 0.38 6.95
C LEU A 27 -0.89 1.72 6.42
N LYS A 28 -0.95 2.73 7.29
CA LYS A 28 -1.41 4.08 6.92
C LYS A 28 -0.50 4.71 5.86
N MET A 29 0.81 4.54 5.98
CA MET A 29 1.78 5.01 4.99
C MET A 29 1.53 4.38 3.62
N VAL A 30 1.48 3.04 3.55
CA VAL A 30 1.28 2.31 2.29
C VAL A 30 -0.07 2.68 1.66
N ILE A 31 -1.16 2.71 2.42
CA ILE A 31 -2.49 3.10 1.87
C ILE A 31 -2.46 4.53 1.33
N LYS A 32 -1.83 5.46 2.05
CA LYS A 32 -1.72 6.85 1.60
C LYS A 32 -0.89 6.96 0.32
N ASP A 33 0.28 6.33 0.28
CA ASP A 33 1.19 6.39 -0.85
C ASP A 33 0.53 5.77 -2.09
N VAL A 34 -0.08 4.61 -1.93
CA VAL A 34 -0.83 3.92 -2.98
C VAL A 34 -1.98 4.77 -3.52
N ALA A 35 -2.65 5.55 -2.67
CA ALA A 35 -3.74 6.42 -3.10
C ALA A 35 -3.29 7.74 -3.76
N SER A 36 -2.03 8.16 -3.59
CA SER A 36 -1.59 9.53 -3.95
C SER A 36 -0.35 9.61 -4.85
N LYS A 37 0.32 8.49 -5.09
CA LYS A 37 1.57 8.43 -5.86
C LYS A 37 1.49 7.32 -6.90
N GLU A 38 2.23 7.51 -7.98
CA GLU A 38 2.61 6.41 -8.84
C GLU A 38 3.77 5.67 -8.16
N LEU A 39 3.61 4.37 -7.95
CA LEU A 39 4.55 3.54 -7.20
C LEU A 39 5.12 2.44 -8.09
N GLU A 40 6.43 2.29 -8.05
CA GLU A 40 7.13 1.22 -8.74
C GLU A 40 7.10 -0.09 -7.94
N LYS A 41 7.34 -1.21 -8.63
CA LYS A 41 7.46 -2.54 -8.00
C LYS A 41 8.47 -2.55 -6.84
N SER A 42 9.56 -1.80 -6.96
CA SER A 42 10.62 -1.65 -5.95
C SER A 42 10.08 -1.15 -4.59
N TYR A 43 9.11 -0.22 -4.60
CA TYR A 43 8.46 0.28 -3.39
C TYR A 43 7.72 -0.85 -2.67
N PHE A 44 6.94 -1.63 -3.40
CA PHE A 44 6.18 -2.74 -2.83
C PHE A 44 7.09 -3.81 -2.25
N LEU A 45 8.15 -4.18 -2.96
CA LEU A 45 9.14 -5.13 -2.47
C LEU A 45 9.83 -4.63 -1.19
N LYS A 46 10.04 -3.32 -1.03
CA LYS A 46 10.61 -2.75 0.21
C LYS A 46 9.68 -2.91 1.42
N HIS A 47 8.36 -2.82 1.20
CA HIS A 47 7.37 -2.76 2.28
C HIS A 47 6.60 -4.06 2.51
N THR A 48 6.91 -5.12 1.75
CA THR A 48 6.23 -6.42 1.83
C THR A 48 7.21 -7.56 2.08
N THR A 49 6.69 -8.64 2.66
CA THR A 49 7.39 -9.91 2.91
C THR A 49 6.43 -11.07 2.65
N GLY A 50 6.89 -12.31 2.85
CA GLY A 50 6.07 -13.52 2.77
C GLY A 50 5.28 -13.65 1.46
N GLU A 51 4.06 -14.19 1.56
CA GLU A 51 3.15 -14.45 0.45
C GLU A 51 2.89 -13.20 -0.41
N LEU A 52 2.70 -12.04 0.22
CA LEU A 52 2.44 -10.80 -0.52
C LEU A 52 3.64 -10.38 -1.36
N ARG A 53 4.86 -10.50 -0.81
CA ARG A 53 6.09 -10.20 -1.55
C ARG A 53 6.26 -11.15 -2.73
N GLU A 54 6.06 -12.44 -2.53
CA GLU A 54 6.15 -13.44 -3.60
C GLU A 54 5.16 -13.15 -4.73
N ALA A 55 3.93 -12.78 -4.39
CA ALA A 55 2.94 -12.37 -5.36
C ALA A 55 3.40 -11.14 -6.16
N ILE A 56 3.89 -10.09 -5.51
CA ILE A 56 4.43 -8.89 -6.18
C ILE A 56 5.63 -9.24 -7.05
N ASP A 57 6.54 -10.10 -6.57
CA ASP A 57 7.75 -10.46 -7.28
C ASP A 57 7.45 -11.25 -8.56
N SER A 58 6.37 -12.05 -8.55
CA SER A 58 5.89 -12.78 -9.73
C SER A 58 5.22 -11.90 -10.80
N MET A 59 4.79 -10.69 -10.44
CA MET A 59 4.14 -9.75 -11.37
C MET A 59 5.18 -8.96 -12.16
N SER A 60 4.91 -8.71 -13.44
CA SER A 60 5.64 -7.74 -14.25
C SER A 60 5.39 -6.30 -13.77
N GLU A 61 6.26 -5.36 -14.15
CA GLU A 61 6.06 -3.94 -13.80
C GLU A 61 4.74 -3.38 -14.34
N GLU A 62 4.32 -3.81 -15.53
CA GLU A 62 3.03 -3.42 -16.11
C GLU A 62 1.84 -3.95 -15.31
N GLU A 63 1.92 -5.19 -14.82
CA GLU A 63 0.87 -5.78 -13.99
C GLU A 63 0.78 -5.11 -12.64
N VAL A 64 1.92 -4.75 -12.05
CA VAL A 64 1.95 -3.93 -10.83
C VAL A 64 1.26 -2.61 -11.11
N ALA A 65 1.67 -1.88 -12.17
CA ALA A 65 1.12 -0.59 -12.61
C ALA A 65 -0.40 -0.62 -12.84
N LYS A 66 -0.93 -1.73 -13.39
CA LYS A 66 -2.35 -1.91 -13.69
C LYS A 66 -3.17 -2.44 -12.51
N SER A 67 -2.53 -2.89 -11.43
CA SER A 67 -3.23 -3.49 -10.30
C SER A 67 -4.20 -2.52 -9.65
N ASP A 68 -5.35 -3.02 -9.19
CA ASP A 68 -6.33 -2.22 -8.44
C ASP A 68 -5.79 -1.66 -7.12
N LEU A 69 -4.60 -2.11 -6.69
CA LEU A 69 -3.87 -1.45 -5.62
C LEU A 69 -3.59 0.00 -6.03
N LEU A 70 -3.15 0.27 -7.26
CA LEU A 70 -2.55 1.53 -7.70
C LEU A 70 -3.49 2.60 -8.25
N LYS A 71 -4.79 2.38 -8.23
CA LYS A 71 -5.70 3.39 -8.80
C LYS A 71 -5.74 4.62 -7.90
N SER A 72 -5.45 5.78 -8.49
CA SER A 72 -5.62 7.10 -7.86
C SER A 72 -7.07 7.24 -7.40
N ILE A 73 -7.29 7.03 -6.11
CA ILE A 73 -8.59 7.11 -5.45
C ILE A 73 -8.57 8.32 -4.53
N SER A 74 -9.55 9.21 -4.73
CA SER A 74 -9.63 10.45 -3.94
C SER A 74 -10.41 10.21 -2.64
N GLY A 75 -10.06 10.96 -1.60
CA GLY A 75 -10.78 10.92 -0.32
C GLY A 75 -10.57 9.64 0.49
N THR A 76 -9.45 8.93 0.28
CA THR A 76 -9.11 7.70 1.01
C THR A 76 -9.07 7.94 2.51
N ARG A 77 -9.92 7.23 3.25
CA ARG A 77 -9.95 7.18 4.71
C ARG A 77 -9.65 5.77 5.17
N THR A 78 -8.78 5.66 6.18
CA THR A 78 -8.46 4.37 6.79
C THR A 78 -8.97 4.36 8.23
N LYS A 79 -9.77 3.37 8.58
CA LYS A 79 -10.23 3.13 9.95
C LYS A 79 -9.71 1.80 10.44
N ILE A 80 -8.94 1.82 11.53
CA ILE A 80 -8.51 0.60 12.22
C ILE A 80 -9.65 0.11 13.09
N LEU A 81 -9.98 -1.18 12.98
CA LEU A 81 -11.05 -1.82 13.77
C LEU A 81 -10.50 -2.65 14.91
N ASN A 82 -9.40 -3.36 14.66
CA ASN A 82 -8.73 -4.20 15.64
C ASN A 82 -7.26 -4.33 15.28
N GLU A 83 -6.40 -4.44 16.29
CA GLU A 83 -4.99 -4.76 16.17
C GLU A 83 -4.65 -5.83 17.22
N THR A 84 -3.97 -6.88 16.79
CA THR A 84 -3.55 -7.98 17.66
C THR A 84 -2.12 -8.35 17.33
N CYS A 85 -1.22 -8.19 18.30
CA CYS A 85 0.20 -8.44 18.13
C CYS A 85 0.67 -9.55 19.06
N GLN A 86 1.49 -10.46 18.53
CA GLN A 86 2.13 -11.53 19.26
C GLN A 86 3.59 -11.64 18.81
N GLY A 87 4.51 -11.26 19.70
CA GLY A 87 5.94 -11.24 19.41
C GLY A 87 6.29 -10.35 18.21
N ASN A 88 6.85 -10.95 17.16
CA ASN A 88 7.26 -10.28 15.93
C ASN A 88 6.18 -10.28 14.85
N SER A 89 4.93 -10.63 15.20
CA SER A 89 3.81 -10.67 14.26
C SER A 89 2.66 -9.79 14.74
N CYS A 90 1.96 -9.15 13.81
CA CYS A 90 0.74 -8.41 14.10
C CYS A 90 -0.32 -8.65 13.03
N SER A 91 -1.58 -8.60 13.43
CA SER A 91 -2.73 -8.62 12.53
C SER A 91 -3.59 -7.38 12.78
N ILE A 92 -3.87 -6.63 11.71
CA ILE A 92 -4.70 -5.43 11.77
C ILE A 92 -5.91 -5.64 10.88
N THR A 93 -7.09 -5.53 11.46
CA THR A 93 -8.35 -5.45 10.71
C THR A 93 -8.68 -3.98 10.48
N TYR A 94 -8.91 -3.60 9.22
CA TYR A 94 -9.12 -2.21 8.84
C TYR A 94 -10.18 -2.06 7.76
N ILE A 95 -10.75 -0.87 7.66
CA ILE A 95 -11.62 -0.43 6.57
C ILE A 95 -10.88 0.65 5.79
N VAL A 96 -10.86 0.53 4.47
CA VAL A 96 -10.48 1.59 3.55
C VAL A 96 -11.73 2.07 2.84
N SER A 97 -12.06 3.35 3.01
CA SER A 97 -13.17 4.01 2.32
C SER A 97 -12.61 4.98 1.29
N TYR A 98 -13.12 4.96 0.06
CA TYR A 98 -12.67 5.87 -1.00
C TYR A 98 -13.80 6.23 -1.95
N LYS A 99 -13.64 7.37 -2.63
CA LYS A 99 -14.57 7.83 -3.65
C LYS A 99 -13.98 7.60 -5.03
N SER A 100 -14.75 6.96 -5.89
CA SER A 100 -14.43 6.83 -7.32
C SER A 100 -15.38 7.71 -8.11
N SER A 101 -14.82 8.64 -8.89
CA SER A 101 -15.54 9.44 -9.88
C SER A 101 -15.11 8.95 -11.26
N LYS A 102 -15.76 7.90 -11.78
CA LYS A 102 -15.52 7.45 -13.16
C LYS A 102 -16.21 8.35 -14.19
N GLN A 103 -17.18 9.17 -13.77
CA GLN A 103 -17.90 10.12 -14.61
C GLN A 103 -18.26 11.38 -13.80
N PRO A 104 -18.42 12.56 -14.44
CA PRO A 104 -18.66 13.84 -13.76
C PRO A 104 -19.99 13.92 -12.96
N LYS A 105 -20.89 12.92 -13.07
CA LYS A 105 -22.20 12.92 -12.41
C LYS A 105 -22.45 11.80 -11.40
N VAL A 106 -21.63 10.73 -11.36
CA VAL A 106 -21.85 9.60 -10.44
C VAL A 106 -20.63 9.42 -9.54
N SER A 107 -20.82 9.67 -8.25
CA SER A 107 -19.82 9.39 -7.22
C SER A 107 -20.21 8.11 -6.47
N PHE A 108 -19.30 7.14 -6.47
CA PHE A 108 -19.45 5.90 -5.71
C PHE A 108 -18.58 5.99 -4.46
N SER A 109 -19.16 5.75 -3.28
CA SER A 109 -18.41 5.49 -2.07
C SER A 109 -18.17 3.98 -1.98
N THR A 110 -16.92 3.57 -1.93
CA THR A 110 -16.56 2.16 -1.74
C THR A 110 -15.87 2.01 -0.40
N GLU A 111 -16.34 1.04 0.39
CA GLU A 111 -15.69 0.65 1.63
C GLU A 111 -15.23 -0.80 1.52
N THR A 112 -13.95 -1.04 1.78
CA THR A 112 -13.40 -2.40 1.78
C THR A 112 -12.84 -2.72 3.16
N LYS A 113 -13.35 -3.79 3.77
CA LYS A 113 -12.79 -4.35 5.00
C LYS A 113 -11.74 -5.40 4.65
N LYS A 114 -10.55 -5.26 5.23
CA LYS A 114 -9.41 -6.16 4.99
C LYS A 114 -8.74 -6.53 6.33
N ILE A 115 -7.95 -7.59 6.30
CA ILE A 115 -7.00 -7.94 7.35
C ILE A 115 -5.60 -7.88 6.74
N ALA A 116 -4.71 -7.09 7.33
CA ALA A 116 -3.30 -7.10 7.00
C ALA A 116 -2.52 -7.83 8.10
N GLN A 117 -1.63 -8.73 7.69
CA GLN A 117 -0.67 -9.39 8.57
C GLN A 117 0.70 -8.76 8.37
N PHE A 118 1.42 -8.61 9.48
CA PHE A 118 2.70 -7.93 9.55
C PHE A 118 3.71 -8.81 10.24
N GLU A 119 4.95 -8.72 9.78
CA GLU A 119 6.10 -9.36 10.39
C GLU A 119 7.19 -8.31 10.61
N LYS A 120 7.82 -8.38 11.79
CA LYS A 120 8.94 -7.53 12.15
C LYS A 120 10.23 -8.19 11.66
N MET A 121 10.87 -7.54 10.70
CA MET A 121 12.17 -7.90 10.14
C MET A 121 13.27 -7.01 10.77
N GLU A 122 14.53 -7.31 10.47
CA GLU A 122 15.68 -6.53 10.95
C GLU A 122 15.58 -5.04 10.58
N ASP A 123 15.02 -4.74 9.40
CA ASP A 123 14.86 -3.40 8.84
C ASP A 123 13.52 -2.72 9.17
N GLY A 124 12.66 -3.39 9.96
CA GLY A 124 11.39 -2.87 10.44
C GLY A 124 10.19 -3.76 10.12
N TRP A 125 8.99 -3.20 10.28
CA TRP A 125 7.75 -3.92 9.95
C TRP A 125 7.56 -4.03 8.43
N LYS A 126 7.06 -5.19 7.98
CA LYS A 126 6.64 -5.44 6.60
C LYS A 126 5.27 -6.12 6.57
N ILE A 127 4.53 -5.91 5.49
CA ILE A 127 3.23 -6.55 5.28
C ILE A 127 3.48 -7.94 4.67
N SER A 128 3.12 -9.01 5.39
CA SER A 128 3.30 -10.38 4.92
C SER A 128 2.12 -10.90 4.11
N LYS A 129 0.90 -10.46 4.44
CA LYS A 129 -0.33 -10.88 3.77
C LYS A 129 -1.42 -9.82 3.87
N ILE A 130 -2.26 -9.71 2.84
CA ILE A 130 -3.51 -8.95 2.88
C ILE A 130 -4.65 -9.89 2.51
N THR A 131 -5.63 -10.02 3.39
CA THR A 131 -6.85 -10.81 3.16
C THR A 131 -8.05 -9.87 2.98
N HIS A 132 -8.77 -10.04 1.89
CA HIS A 132 -10.01 -9.35 1.63
C HIS A 132 -11.16 -9.99 2.42
N LEU A 133 -11.94 -9.20 3.16
CA LEU A 133 -13.11 -9.72 3.87
C LEU A 133 -14.43 -9.38 3.17
N LYS A 134 -14.64 -8.10 2.85
CA LYS A 134 -15.87 -7.62 2.22
C LYS A 134 -15.68 -6.27 1.55
N THR A 135 -16.48 -6.01 0.51
CA THR A 135 -16.65 -4.70 -0.11
C THR A 135 -18.10 -4.26 -0.01
N PHE A 136 -18.29 -2.97 0.25
CA PHE A 136 -19.58 -2.30 0.20
C PHE A 136 -19.49 -1.14 -0.79
N HIS A 137 -20.49 -1.01 -1.66
CA HIS A 137 -20.60 0.08 -2.62
C HIS A 137 -21.89 0.85 -2.33
N GLU A 138 -21.76 2.15 -2.19
CA GLU A 138 -22.88 3.08 -2.03
C GLU A 138 -22.87 4.05 -3.22
N ALA A 139 -24.01 4.12 -3.90
CA ALA A 139 -24.24 5.01 -5.03
C ALA A 139 -25.38 5.97 -4.68
N ASN A 140 -25.21 7.25 -4.97
CA ASN A 140 -26.28 8.23 -4.80
C ASN A 140 -27.37 8.12 -5.89
N GLU A 141 -27.11 7.36 -6.96
CA GLU A 141 -28.04 7.07 -8.06
C GLU A 141 -28.01 5.57 -8.40
N PRO A 142 -29.10 4.99 -8.95
CA PRO A 142 -29.15 3.57 -9.29
C PRO A 142 -28.05 3.16 -10.28
N ILE A 143 -27.37 2.05 -9.99
CA ILE A 143 -26.42 1.44 -10.93
C ILE A 143 -27.22 0.76 -12.03
N ASN A 144 -27.17 1.30 -13.26
CA ASN A 144 -27.75 0.63 -14.41
C ASN A 144 -26.79 -0.46 -14.90
N ALA A 145 -26.98 -1.70 -14.44
CA ALA A 145 -26.10 -2.83 -14.76
C ALA A 145 -26.18 -3.32 -16.23
N LEU A 146 -26.97 -2.64 -17.07
CA LEU A 146 -27.27 -3.04 -18.46
C LEU A 146 -26.69 -2.09 -19.52
N GLU A 147 -25.91 -1.07 -19.13
CA GLU A 147 -25.14 -0.30 -20.11
C GLU A 147 -23.85 -1.06 -20.46
N GLU A 148 -23.96 -1.94 -21.44
CA GLU A 148 -22.83 -2.59 -22.14
C GLU A 148 -21.92 -1.51 -22.76
N ASN A 149 -20.62 -1.57 -22.46
CA ASN A 149 -19.57 -0.97 -23.30
C ASN A 149 -19.07 -2.03 -24.28
#